data_AF-A0A972ING0-F1
#
_entry.id   AF-A0A972ING0-F1
#
_cell.length_a   1.000
_cell.length_b   1.000
_cell.length_c   1.000
_cell.angle_alpha   90.00
_cell.angle_beta   90.00
_cell.angle_gamma   90.00
#
_symmetry.space_group_name_H-M   'P 1'
#
loop_
_entity.id
_entity.type
_entity.pdbx_description
1 polymer ?
#
loop_
_entity_poly.entity_id
_entity_poly.type
_entity_poly.pdbx_seq_one_letter_code
_entity_poly.pdbx_strand_id
1 'polypeptide(L)'
;MNLASFKNLHPWKISNEEAKELQKKLAGELKFTVLGKLPRLIAGVDSSFIQSGEEEYIITVIVVLSFPELEMVEKKFLTNKVSFPYVPTLLTFREGPSFIKTWKRLNHEPEIVFFDGQGIAHPRQLGMAAHLGLWIDRPTIGVAKSKLFGIEEQTPVKKGEWHPLLHPEDRHVIGATVCTKETSAPLYISQGNYITLEDSIRLVLSCVNKQRLPEPTRLAHLLTEKVKKEKKTLDLQDSEE
;
A
#
# COMPACT_ATOMS: atom_id res chain seq x y z
N MET A 1 17.06 4.60 18.66
CA MET A 1 15.63 4.89 18.94
C MET A 1 14.89 4.69 17.65
N ASN A 2 13.78 3.94 17.65
CA ASN A 2 12.92 3.82 16.47
C ASN A 2 12.21 5.16 16.26
N LEU A 3 12.34 5.76 15.08
CA LEU A 3 11.84 7.12 14.82
C LEU A 3 10.43 7.15 14.23
N ALA A 4 9.98 6.07 13.60
CA ALA A 4 8.70 6.08 12.89
C ALA A 4 7.49 6.00 13.86
N SER A 5 6.77 7.13 14.00
CA SER A 5 5.57 7.22 14.85
C SER A 5 4.40 6.42 14.29
N PHE A 6 3.50 5.97 15.17
CA PHE A 6 2.20 5.40 14.81
C PHE A 6 1.22 5.54 15.98
N LYS A 7 -0.08 5.51 15.68
CA LYS A 7 -1.23 5.51 16.60
C LYS A 7 -1.73 4.08 16.79
N ASN A 8 -2.37 3.82 17.93
CA ASN A 8 -3.08 2.56 18.16
C ASN A 8 -4.58 2.84 18.12
N LEU A 9 -5.20 2.66 16.95
CA LEU A 9 -6.59 3.08 16.71
C LEU A 9 -7.62 2.03 17.14
N HIS A 10 -7.29 0.75 17.03
CA HIS A 10 -8.18 -0.36 17.31
C HIS A 10 -7.40 -1.69 17.42
N PRO A 11 -7.97 -2.74 18.04
CA PRO A 11 -7.40 -4.09 17.94
C PRO A 11 -7.54 -4.64 16.51
N TRP A 12 -6.60 -5.50 16.11
CA TRP A 12 -6.63 -6.15 14.79
C TRP A 12 -7.50 -7.42 14.74
N LYS A 13 -7.62 -8.12 15.88
CA LYS A 13 -8.43 -9.33 16.00
C LYS A 13 -9.86 -8.94 16.38
N ILE A 14 -10.70 -8.81 15.37
CA ILE A 14 -12.12 -8.49 15.47
C ILE A 14 -12.90 -9.34 14.47
N SER A 15 -14.23 -9.42 14.63
CA SER A 15 -15.09 -10.11 13.66
C SER A 15 -15.16 -9.36 12.33
N ASN A 16 -15.60 -10.05 11.27
CA ASN A 16 -15.79 -9.44 9.95
C ASN A 16 -16.81 -8.29 9.97
N GLU A 17 -17.86 -8.40 10.78
CA GLU A 17 -18.88 -7.35 10.90
C GLU A 17 -18.34 -6.12 11.64
N GLU A 18 -17.64 -6.33 12.77
CA GLU A 18 -16.94 -5.23 13.47
C GLU A 18 -15.92 -4.55 12.56
N ALA A 19 -15.19 -5.30 11.75
CA ALA A 19 -14.22 -4.77 10.79
C ALA A 19 -14.87 -3.87 9.73
N LYS A 20 -16.03 -4.26 9.20
CA LYS A 20 -16.77 -3.44 8.22
C LYS A 20 -17.31 -2.15 8.84
N GLU A 21 -17.88 -2.23 10.04
CA GLU A 21 -18.39 -1.05 10.75
C GLU A 21 -17.26 -0.09 11.14
N LEU A 22 -16.14 -0.63 11.59
CA LEU A 22 -14.94 0.15 11.86
C LEU A 22 -14.41 0.84 10.59
N GLN A 23 -14.42 0.15 9.44
CA GLN A 23 -14.01 0.78 8.18
C GLN A 23 -14.87 1.99 7.83
N LYS A 24 -16.20 1.88 7.97
CA LYS A 24 -17.13 3.00 7.73
C LYS A 24 -16.86 4.17 8.68
N LYS A 25 -16.65 3.87 9.96
CA LYS A 25 -16.34 4.90 10.97
C LYS A 25 -15.03 5.63 10.63
N LEU A 26 -13.95 4.90 10.41
CA LEU A 26 -12.63 5.47 10.17
C LEU A 26 -12.53 6.20 8.83
N ALA A 27 -13.35 5.84 7.83
CA ALA A 27 -13.42 6.58 6.57
C ALA A 27 -13.76 8.07 6.78
N GLY A 28 -14.61 8.38 7.78
CA GLY A 28 -14.96 9.75 8.15
C GLY A 28 -13.83 10.53 8.84
N GLU A 29 -12.73 9.89 9.21
CA GLU A 29 -11.57 10.53 9.84
C GLU A 29 -10.47 10.90 8.84
N LEU A 30 -10.60 10.46 7.58
CA LEU A 30 -9.64 10.76 6.53
C LEU A 30 -9.61 12.26 6.21
N LYS A 31 -8.42 12.76 5.90
CA LYS A 31 -8.21 14.15 5.49
C LYS A 31 -7.49 14.16 4.16
N PHE A 32 -7.90 15.03 3.24
CA PHE A 32 -7.27 15.17 1.93
C PHE A 32 -6.74 16.60 1.80
N THR A 33 -5.43 16.74 1.90
CA THR A 33 -4.75 18.04 1.96
C THR A 33 -3.69 18.13 0.88
N VAL A 34 -3.54 19.30 0.27
CA VAL A 34 -2.47 19.57 -0.71
C VAL A 34 -1.12 19.47 -0.03
N LEU A 35 -0.15 18.85 -0.70
CA LEU A 35 1.23 18.77 -0.23
C LEU A 35 1.91 20.13 -0.35
N GLY A 36 2.17 20.77 0.78
CA GLY A 36 2.84 22.08 0.82
C GLY A 36 4.32 22.06 0.43
N LYS A 37 5.00 20.90 0.52
CA LYS A 37 6.40 20.71 0.15
C LYS A 37 6.62 19.31 -0.43
N LEU A 38 7.64 19.18 -1.27
CA LEU A 38 8.08 17.87 -1.75
C LEU A 38 8.70 17.07 -0.59
N PRO A 39 8.47 15.75 -0.53
CA PRO A 39 9.11 14.89 0.46
C PRO A 39 10.61 14.76 0.16
N ARG A 40 11.43 14.58 1.18
CA ARG A 40 12.83 14.13 1.04
C ARG A 40 12.94 12.62 1.10
N LEU A 41 12.05 11.98 1.85
CA LEU A 41 12.01 10.54 2.01
C LEU A 41 10.60 10.01 1.71
N ILE A 42 10.53 8.98 0.89
CA ILE A 42 9.30 8.26 0.57
C ILE A 42 9.48 6.77 0.87
N ALA A 43 8.40 6.06 1.15
CA ALA A 43 8.46 4.62 1.38
C ALA A 43 7.54 3.84 0.45
N GLY A 44 7.95 2.62 0.13
CA GLY A 44 7.14 1.63 -0.58
C GLY A 44 6.91 0.41 0.29
N VAL A 45 5.69 -0.12 0.24
CA VAL A 45 5.27 -1.28 1.02
C VAL A 45 4.72 -2.34 0.09
N ASP A 46 5.17 -3.58 0.30
CA ASP A 46 4.60 -4.77 -0.32
C ASP A 46 4.56 -5.92 0.68
N SER A 47 3.60 -6.82 0.50
CA SER A 47 3.46 -8.02 1.30
C SER A 47 3.34 -9.25 0.42
N SER A 48 3.88 -10.37 0.88
CA SER A 48 3.69 -11.66 0.23
C SER A 48 3.40 -12.74 1.25
N PHE A 49 2.67 -13.77 0.84
CA PHE A 49 2.29 -14.89 1.69
C PHE A 49 3.12 -16.14 1.36
N ILE A 50 3.46 -16.90 2.39
CA ILE A 50 4.08 -18.22 2.31
C ILE A 50 3.34 -19.20 3.22
N GLN A 51 3.28 -20.45 2.79
CA GLN A 51 2.74 -21.56 3.55
C GLN A 51 3.91 -22.36 4.13
N SER A 52 3.83 -22.75 5.40
CA SER A 52 4.77 -23.67 6.04
C SER A 52 3.96 -24.65 6.90
N GLY A 53 3.82 -25.89 6.41
CA GLY A 53 2.84 -26.85 6.94
C GLY A 53 1.39 -26.35 6.82
N GLU A 54 0.63 -26.48 7.89
CA GLU A 54 -0.76 -25.98 7.99
C GLU A 54 -0.84 -24.47 8.24
N GLU A 55 0.29 -23.83 8.52
CA GLU A 55 0.35 -22.44 8.96
C GLU A 55 0.70 -21.50 7.79
N GLU A 56 0.07 -20.33 7.81
CA GLU A 56 0.30 -19.27 6.83
C GLU A 56 1.08 -18.12 7.47
N TYR A 57 2.09 -17.63 6.74
CA TYR A 57 2.92 -16.51 7.14
C TYR A 57 2.86 -15.40 6.10
N ILE A 58 2.95 -14.16 6.58
CA ILE A 58 3.07 -12.96 5.78
C ILE A 58 4.49 -12.40 5.91
N ILE A 59 5.09 -12.07 4.78
CA ILE A 59 6.33 -11.32 4.66
C ILE A 59 5.95 -9.91 4.27
N THR A 60 6.17 -8.95 5.16
CA THR A 60 5.98 -7.53 4.85
C THR A 60 7.33 -6.87 4.67
N VAL A 61 7.48 -6.12 3.57
CA VAL A 61 8.67 -5.35 3.24
C VAL A 61 8.32 -3.87 3.22
N ILE A 62 9.22 -3.05 3.78
CA ILE A 62 9.20 -1.61 3.63
C ILE A 62 10.56 -1.17 3.10
N VAL A 63 10.57 -0.45 1.99
CA VAL A 63 11.76 0.23 1.46
C VAL A 63 11.58 1.74 1.63
N VAL A 64 12.64 2.44 2.01
CA VAL A 64 12.67 3.90 2.09
C VAL A 64 13.65 4.41 1.05
N LEU A 65 13.20 5.37 0.24
CA LEU A 65 13.97 5.99 -0.82
C LEU A 65 14.17 7.48 -0.55
N SER A 66 15.29 8.03 -0.99
CA SER A 66 15.43 9.48 -1.19
C SER A 66 14.51 9.96 -2.32
N PHE A 67 14.09 11.22 -2.26
CA PHE A 67 13.33 11.87 -3.31
C PHE A 67 13.93 13.25 -3.60
N PRO A 68 14.15 13.61 -4.88
CA PRO A 68 13.67 12.95 -6.10
C PRO A 68 14.56 11.84 -6.67
N GLU A 69 15.70 11.50 -6.06
CA GLU A 69 16.71 10.60 -6.66
C GLU A 69 16.29 9.12 -6.69
N LEU A 70 15.33 8.73 -5.86
CA LEU A 70 14.80 7.35 -5.74
C LEU A 70 15.87 6.32 -5.33
N GLU A 71 16.90 6.75 -4.61
CA GLU A 71 17.94 5.87 -4.07
C GLU A 71 17.45 5.21 -2.78
N MET A 72 17.60 3.89 -2.66
CA MET A 72 17.19 3.16 -1.46
C MET A 72 18.15 3.46 -0.30
N VAL A 73 17.64 4.15 0.72
CA VAL A 73 18.40 4.51 1.93
C VAL A 73 18.15 3.53 3.08
N GLU A 74 17.03 2.81 3.05
CA GLU A 74 16.70 1.80 4.06
C GLU A 74 15.79 0.71 3.49
N LYS A 75 15.94 -0.51 4.03
CA LYS A 75 14.97 -1.60 3.85
C LYS A 75 14.77 -2.34 5.16
N LYS A 76 13.52 -2.68 5.47
CA LYS A 76 13.14 -3.55 6.59
C LYS A 76 12.15 -4.58 6.10
N PHE A 77 12.22 -5.77 6.66
CA PHE A 77 11.22 -6.79 6.43
C PHE A 77 10.99 -7.61 7.69
N LEU A 78 9.82 -8.23 7.75
CA LEU A 78 9.44 -9.17 8.79
C LEU A 78 8.61 -10.29 8.21
N THR A 79 8.79 -11.47 8.78
CA THR A 79 7.89 -12.60 8.60
C THR A 79 7.06 -12.77 9.86
N ASN A 80 5.75 -12.79 9.74
CA ASN A 80 4.83 -12.99 10.86
C ASN A 80 3.78 -14.03 10.50
N LYS A 81 3.32 -14.78 11.51
CA LYS A 81 2.17 -15.67 11.38
C LYS A 81 0.92 -14.86 11.06
N VAL A 82 0.13 -15.31 10.07
CA VAL A 82 -1.15 -14.70 9.73
C VAL A 82 -2.18 -15.07 10.79
N SER A 83 -2.93 -14.08 11.28
CA SER A 83 -3.93 -14.27 12.34
C SER A 83 -5.35 -13.89 11.93
N PHE A 84 -5.55 -13.48 10.68
CA PHE A 84 -6.84 -13.04 10.15
C PHE A 84 -7.10 -13.73 8.79
N PRO A 85 -8.28 -14.31 8.56
CA PRO A 85 -8.58 -15.02 7.32
C PRO A 85 -8.61 -14.07 6.12
N TYR A 86 -8.38 -14.60 4.92
CA TYR A 86 -8.56 -13.80 3.70
C TYR A 86 -10.05 -13.53 3.47
N VAL A 87 -10.43 -12.26 3.59
CA VAL A 87 -11.76 -11.78 3.25
C VAL A 87 -11.59 -10.60 2.30
N PRO A 88 -12.11 -10.66 1.06
CA PRO A 88 -12.06 -9.54 0.13
C PRO A 88 -12.55 -8.26 0.82
N THR A 89 -11.90 -7.12 0.54
CA THR A 89 -12.20 -5.80 1.14
C THR A 89 -11.84 -5.65 2.63
N LEU A 90 -11.28 -6.68 3.28
CA LEU A 90 -10.75 -6.62 4.66
C LEU A 90 -9.24 -6.93 4.74
N LEU A 91 -8.52 -6.81 3.62
CA LEU A 91 -7.10 -7.16 3.51
C LEU A 91 -6.23 -6.47 4.57
N THR A 92 -6.54 -5.22 4.92
CA THR A 92 -5.77 -4.47 5.93
C THR A 92 -5.77 -5.14 7.30
N PHE A 93 -6.84 -5.85 7.69
CA PHE A 93 -6.88 -6.55 8.98
C PHE A 93 -5.94 -7.76 9.01
N ARG A 94 -5.64 -8.31 7.83
CA ARG A 94 -4.72 -9.41 7.62
C ARG A 94 -3.27 -8.96 7.52
N GLU A 95 -3.00 -7.83 6.88
CA GLU A 95 -1.63 -7.35 6.63
C GLU A 95 -1.14 -6.26 7.61
N GLY A 96 -2.06 -5.43 8.09
CA GLY A 96 -1.79 -4.29 8.97
C GLY A 96 -0.96 -4.64 10.21
N PRO A 97 -1.21 -5.75 10.93
CA PRO A 97 -0.38 -6.13 12.07
C PRO A 97 1.10 -6.32 11.69
N SER A 98 1.36 -6.97 10.55
CA SER A 98 2.72 -7.23 10.05
C SER A 98 3.38 -5.93 9.57
N PHE A 99 2.61 -5.09 8.87
CA PHE A 99 3.06 -3.75 8.48
C PHE A 99 3.48 -2.92 9.69
N ILE A 100 2.64 -2.79 10.73
CA ILE A 100 2.95 -1.97 11.91
C ILE A 100 4.18 -2.51 12.66
N LYS A 101 4.34 -3.84 12.76
CA LYS A 101 5.56 -4.44 13.34
C LYS A 101 6.80 -4.11 12.52
N THR A 102 6.69 -4.07 11.19
CA THR A 102 7.79 -3.74 10.28
C THR A 102 8.13 -2.24 10.33
N TRP A 103 7.11 -1.39 10.31
CA TRP A 103 7.19 0.07 10.40
C TRP A 103 7.96 0.52 11.65
N LYS A 104 7.68 -0.10 12.81
CA LYS A 104 8.40 0.17 14.07
C LYS A 104 9.90 -0.08 13.99
N ARG A 105 10.41 -0.81 13.00
CA ARG A 105 11.85 -1.10 12.85
C ARG A 105 12.58 -0.09 11.97
N LEU A 106 11.87 0.87 11.39
CA LEU A 106 12.47 1.91 10.58
C LEU A 106 13.30 2.86 11.44
N ASN A 107 14.48 3.16 10.91
CA ASN A 107 15.38 4.18 11.44
C ASN A 107 15.15 5.54 10.77
N HIS A 108 14.53 5.57 9.59
CA HIS A 108 14.11 6.80 8.93
C HIS A 108 12.61 7.02 9.05
N GLU A 109 12.21 8.29 8.93
CA GLU A 109 10.82 8.69 8.98
C GLU A 109 10.37 9.20 7.59
N PRO A 110 9.84 8.31 6.73
CA PRO A 110 9.37 8.73 5.42
C PRO A 110 8.17 9.69 5.56
N GLU A 111 8.14 10.69 4.69
CA GLU A 111 7.11 11.74 4.68
C GLU A 111 5.86 11.28 3.92
N ILE A 112 5.99 10.32 3.00
CA ILE A 112 4.89 9.75 2.21
C ILE A 112 5.09 8.24 2.03
N VAL A 113 4.01 7.45 2.11
CA VAL A 113 4.08 5.99 1.97
C VAL A 113 3.16 5.50 0.84
N PHE A 114 3.73 4.71 -0.06
CA PHE A 114 3.07 4.08 -1.19
C PHE A 114 2.79 2.62 -0.84
N PHE A 115 1.54 2.21 -0.97
CA PHE A 115 1.10 0.83 -0.73
C PHE A 115 0.72 0.14 -2.04
N ASP A 116 1.15 -1.11 -2.23
CA ASP A 116 0.60 -1.99 -3.27
C ASP A 116 -0.82 -2.41 -2.86
N GLY A 117 -1.80 -1.59 -3.24
CA GLY A 117 -3.18 -1.73 -2.79
C GLY A 117 -3.98 -0.45 -2.96
N GLN A 118 -5.24 -0.49 -2.53
CA GLN A 118 -6.16 0.65 -2.69
C GLN A 118 -6.12 1.58 -1.46
N GLY A 119 -6.41 2.86 -1.70
CA GLY A 119 -6.80 3.85 -0.71
C GLY A 119 -8.32 3.97 -0.64
N ILE A 120 -8.87 5.14 -0.95
CA ILE A 120 -10.32 5.38 -0.96
C ILE A 120 -11.07 4.70 -2.10
N ALA A 121 -10.39 4.15 -3.12
CA ALA A 121 -10.97 3.32 -4.18
C ALA A 121 -11.38 1.93 -3.63
N HIS A 122 -12.33 1.93 -2.70
CA HIS A 122 -12.74 0.81 -1.88
C HIS A 122 -14.24 0.92 -1.56
N PRO A 123 -15.01 -0.18 -1.43
CA PRO A 123 -16.46 -0.10 -1.20
C PRO A 123 -16.90 0.65 0.07
N ARG A 124 -15.98 0.81 1.02
CA ARG A 124 -16.18 1.56 2.28
C ARG A 124 -15.24 2.75 2.41
N GLN A 125 -14.65 3.17 1.29
CA GLN A 125 -13.65 4.26 1.20
C GLN A 125 -12.44 4.12 2.14
N LEU A 126 -12.23 2.93 2.70
CA LEU A 126 -11.12 2.63 3.61
C LEU A 126 -10.35 1.37 3.18
N GLY A 127 -9.63 1.48 2.07
CA GLY A 127 -8.63 0.49 1.65
C GLY A 127 -7.36 0.55 2.52
N MET A 128 -6.38 -0.30 2.20
CA MET A 128 -5.14 -0.44 2.96
C MET A 128 -4.35 0.87 3.11
N ALA A 129 -4.19 1.63 2.03
CA ALA A 129 -3.43 2.88 2.09
C ALA A 129 -4.13 3.91 2.99
N ALA A 130 -5.46 4.01 2.91
CA ALA A 130 -6.26 4.93 3.73
C ALA A 130 -6.24 4.54 5.21
N HIS A 131 -6.51 3.26 5.47
CA HIS A 131 -6.54 2.72 6.82
C HIS A 131 -5.18 2.82 7.52
N LEU A 132 -4.11 2.38 6.86
CA LEU A 132 -2.77 2.45 7.45
C LEU A 132 -2.24 3.89 7.51
N GLY A 133 -2.69 4.78 6.63
CA GLY A 133 -2.41 6.23 6.71
C GLY A 133 -2.93 6.89 7.99
N LEU A 134 -4.09 6.46 8.50
CA LEU A 134 -4.58 6.88 9.81
C LEU A 134 -3.70 6.34 10.94
N TRP A 135 -3.24 5.08 10.84
CA TRP A 135 -2.37 4.46 11.84
C TRP A 135 -1.01 5.14 11.92
N ILE A 136 -0.35 5.44 10.81
CA ILE A 136 0.98 6.06 10.84
C ILE A 136 0.92 7.58 10.93
N ASP A 137 -0.26 8.18 10.78
CA ASP A 137 -0.49 9.63 10.75
C ASP A 137 0.37 10.34 9.70
N ARG A 138 0.41 9.77 8.48
CA ARG A 138 1.21 10.28 7.36
C ARG A 138 0.42 10.29 6.06
N PRO A 139 0.83 11.12 5.09
CA PRO A 139 0.39 11.00 3.71
C PRO A 139 0.61 9.60 3.16
N THR A 140 -0.43 9.02 2.57
CA THR A 140 -0.38 7.67 1.98
C THR A 140 -1.08 7.61 0.64
N ILE A 141 -0.54 6.78 -0.26
CA ILE A 141 -1.05 6.60 -1.62
C ILE A 141 -1.28 5.11 -1.86
N GLY A 142 -2.47 4.76 -2.35
CA GLY A 142 -2.75 3.44 -2.90
C GLY A 142 -2.30 3.36 -4.35
N VAL A 143 -1.47 2.37 -4.68
CA VAL A 143 -1.00 2.07 -6.03
C VAL A 143 -1.38 0.63 -6.37
N ALA A 144 -2.54 0.43 -6.99
CA ALA A 144 -3.04 -0.90 -7.28
C ALA A 144 -2.83 -1.30 -8.75
N LYS A 145 -2.51 -2.59 -8.96
CA LYS A 145 -2.32 -3.19 -10.30
C LYS A 145 -3.61 -3.53 -11.02
N SER A 146 -4.72 -3.62 -10.28
CA SER A 146 -6.06 -3.97 -10.77
C SER A 146 -7.14 -3.18 -10.02
N LYS A 147 -8.30 -3.03 -10.65
CA LYS A 147 -9.45 -2.36 -10.08
C LYS A 147 -10.10 -3.24 -9.00
N LEU A 148 -10.25 -2.71 -7.80
CA LEU A 148 -11.06 -3.35 -6.75
C LEU A 148 -12.52 -2.86 -6.78
N PHE A 149 -12.70 -1.54 -6.93
CA PHE A 149 -13.98 -0.86 -6.82
C PHE A 149 -13.98 0.40 -7.67
N GLY A 150 -15.14 0.82 -8.15
CA GLY A 150 -15.31 2.00 -8.99
C GLY A 150 -15.63 1.72 -10.45
N ILE A 151 -16.18 2.73 -11.11
CA ILE A 151 -16.49 2.74 -12.54
C ILE A 151 -15.35 3.45 -13.26
N GLU A 152 -14.79 2.74 -14.24
CA GLU A 152 -13.80 3.27 -15.17
C GLU A 152 -14.53 3.45 -16.50
N GLU A 153 -14.65 4.70 -16.96
CA GLU A 153 -15.34 5.02 -18.21
C GLU A 153 -14.38 5.10 -19.39
N GLN A 154 -13.13 5.44 -19.10
CA GLN A 154 -12.06 5.60 -20.07
C GLN A 154 -10.78 4.98 -19.54
N THR A 155 -10.04 4.32 -20.42
CA THR A 155 -8.74 3.72 -20.13
C THR A 155 -7.66 4.61 -20.75
N PRO A 156 -6.76 5.21 -19.94
CA PRO A 156 -5.69 6.04 -20.47
C PRO A 156 -4.67 5.19 -21.24
N VAL A 157 -4.14 5.72 -22.34
CA VAL A 157 -3.20 4.99 -23.21
C VAL A 157 -1.84 5.66 -23.30
N LYS A 158 -1.75 6.99 -23.17
CA LYS A 158 -0.48 7.73 -23.23
C LYS A 158 0.18 7.84 -21.87
N LYS A 159 1.51 7.78 -21.80
CA LYS A 159 2.22 7.91 -20.52
C LYS A 159 1.88 9.27 -19.87
N GLY A 160 1.44 9.24 -18.61
CA GLY A 160 1.02 10.41 -17.84
C GLY A 160 -0.46 10.77 -17.99
N GLU A 161 -1.17 10.18 -18.96
CA GLU A 161 -2.62 10.31 -19.08
C GLU A 161 -3.32 9.59 -17.92
N TRP A 162 -4.39 10.20 -17.42
CA TRP A 162 -5.24 9.59 -16.42
C TRP A 162 -6.70 10.00 -16.59
N HIS A 163 -7.59 9.13 -16.14
CA HIS A 163 -9.04 9.36 -16.13
C HIS A 163 -9.59 9.10 -14.72
N PRO A 164 -10.63 9.83 -14.28
CA PRO A 164 -11.19 9.64 -12.96
C PRO A 164 -11.82 8.25 -12.80
N LEU A 165 -11.63 7.67 -11.62
CA LEU A 165 -12.34 6.48 -11.17
C LEU A 165 -13.51 6.93 -10.29
N LEU A 166 -14.73 6.54 -10.65
CA LEU A 166 -15.95 7.08 -10.05
C LEU A 166 -16.61 6.08 -9.10
N HIS A 167 -17.16 6.58 -8.00
CA HIS A 167 -17.97 5.76 -7.10
C HIS A 167 -19.23 5.26 -7.85
N PRO A 168 -19.60 3.97 -7.76
CA PRO A 168 -20.67 3.41 -8.59
C PRO A 168 -22.06 4.00 -8.36
N GLU A 169 -22.35 4.48 -7.15
CA GLU A 169 -23.69 4.92 -6.76
C GLU A 169 -23.91 6.42 -7.00
N ASP A 170 -23.07 7.27 -6.41
CA ASP A 170 -23.19 8.73 -6.39
C ASP A 170 -22.16 9.45 -7.28
N ARG A 171 -21.32 8.68 -7.99
CA ARG A 171 -20.47 9.16 -9.09
C ARG A 171 -19.38 10.16 -8.70
N HIS A 172 -19.09 10.36 -7.41
CA HIS A 172 -17.96 11.18 -6.98
C HIS A 172 -16.62 10.48 -7.28
N VAL A 173 -15.54 11.25 -7.36
CA VAL A 173 -14.19 10.73 -7.68
C VAL A 173 -13.59 10.02 -6.47
N ILE A 174 -13.17 8.76 -6.66
CA ILE A 174 -12.54 7.91 -5.62
C ILE A 174 -11.11 7.48 -5.99
N GLY A 175 -10.57 8.03 -7.07
CA GLY A 175 -9.23 7.72 -7.56
C GLY A 175 -9.09 8.05 -9.04
N ALA A 176 -8.06 7.52 -9.65
CA ALA A 176 -7.81 7.63 -11.07
C ALA A 176 -7.22 6.34 -11.64
N THR A 177 -7.58 6.06 -12.88
CA THR A 177 -6.85 5.11 -13.72
C THR A 177 -5.75 5.89 -14.41
N VAL A 178 -4.48 5.47 -14.28
CA VAL A 178 -3.29 6.22 -14.71
C VAL A 178 -2.41 5.36 -15.61
N CYS A 179 -2.08 5.83 -16.81
CA CYS A 179 -1.12 5.17 -17.68
C CYS A 179 0.30 5.59 -17.29
N THR A 180 1.04 4.70 -16.62
CA THR A 180 2.45 4.91 -16.27
C THR A 180 3.42 4.38 -17.33
N LYS A 181 2.94 3.47 -18.19
CA LYS A 181 3.69 2.85 -19.28
C LYS A 181 2.72 2.40 -20.38
N GLU A 182 2.87 2.93 -21.59
CA GLU A 182 1.92 2.77 -22.72
C GLU A 182 1.69 1.32 -23.15
N THR A 183 2.70 0.46 -23.01
CA THR A 183 2.61 -0.97 -23.37
C THR A 183 2.14 -1.85 -22.21
N SER A 184 1.51 -1.27 -21.18
CA SER A 184 1.10 -1.98 -19.97
C SER A 184 -0.28 -1.53 -19.53
N ALA A 185 -1.00 -2.41 -18.85
CA ALA A 185 -2.24 -2.03 -18.19
C ALA A 185 -2.01 -0.83 -17.25
N PRO A 186 -2.96 0.12 -17.16
CA PRO A 186 -2.81 1.26 -16.27
C PRO A 186 -2.76 0.82 -14.79
N LEU A 187 -2.37 1.76 -13.93
CA LEU A 187 -2.46 1.61 -12.48
C LEU A 187 -3.70 2.33 -11.96
N TYR A 188 -4.24 1.84 -10.85
CA TYR A 188 -5.33 2.47 -10.12
C TYR A 188 -4.74 3.20 -8.93
N ILE A 189 -4.78 4.53 -8.97
CA ILE A 189 -4.21 5.40 -7.96
C ILE A 189 -5.35 5.99 -7.14
N SER A 190 -5.28 5.88 -5.82
CA SER A 190 -6.26 6.48 -4.94
C SER A 190 -5.60 7.06 -3.69
N GLN A 191 -6.16 8.15 -3.19
CA GLN A 191 -5.70 8.78 -1.96
C GLN A 191 -5.82 7.78 -0.81
N GLY A 192 -4.79 7.72 0.03
CA GLY A 192 -4.89 7.07 1.32
C GLY A 192 -5.39 8.05 2.37
N ASN A 193 -4.47 8.79 2.98
CA ASN A 193 -4.74 9.86 3.93
C ASN A 193 -3.78 11.04 3.69
N TYR A 194 -4.10 12.23 4.20
CA TYR A 194 -3.33 13.48 4.13
C TYR A 194 -2.76 13.87 2.74
N ILE A 195 -3.43 13.48 1.66
CA ILE A 195 -2.99 13.79 0.30
C ILE A 195 -4.18 13.95 -0.64
N THR A 196 -4.08 14.83 -1.64
CA THR A 196 -5.08 14.95 -2.72
C THR A 196 -4.86 13.90 -3.82
N LEU A 197 -5.83 13.75 -4.72
CA LEU A 197 -5.70 12.85 -5.87
C LEU A 197 -4.59 13.34 -6.81
N GLU A 198 -4.58 14.63 -7.09
CA GLU A 198 -3.65 15.28 -8.01
C GLU A 198 -2.21 15.11 -7.52
N ASP A 199 -1.97 15.32 -6.22
CA ASP A 199 -0.65 15.08 -5.62
C ASP A 199 -0.27 13.61 -5.61
N SER A 200 -1.23 12.71 -5.37
CA SER A 200 -1.00 11.27 -5.45
C SER A 200 -0.53 10.86 -6.85
N ILE A 201 -1.23 11.31 -7.90
CA ILE A 201 -0.90 11.02 -9.30
C ILE A 201 0.46 11.62 -9.66
N ARG A 202 0.69 12.89 -9.32
CA ARG A 202 1.95 13.60 -9.59
C ARG A 202 3.14 12.88 -8.99
N LEU A 203 3.04 12.46 -7.73
CA LEU A 203 4.12 11.74 -7.05
C LEU A 203 4.32 10.34 -7.62
N VAL A 204 3.25 9.60 -7.92
CA VAL A 204 3.34 8.29 -8.57
C VAL A 204 4.08 8.42 -9.91
N LEU A 205 3.68 9.37 -10.77
CA LEU A 205 4.33 9.59 -12.07
C LEU A 205 5.79 10.03 -11.91
N SER A 206 6.11 10.84 -10.90
CA SER A 206 7.49 11.26 -10.60
C SER A 206 8.37 10.11 -10.10
N CYS A 207 7.75 9.05 -9.56
CA CYS A 207 8.45 7.85 -9.10
C CYS A 207 8.53 6.75 -10.18
N VAL A 208 8.02 6.99 -11.40
CA VAL A 208 8.02 5.99 -12.49
C VAL A 208 9.20 6.20 -13.42
N ASN A 209 10.10 5.23 -13.45
CA ASN A 209 11.21 5.17 -14.41
C ASN A 209 10.84 4.34 -15.67
N LYS A 210 11.59 3.27 -15.94
CA LYS A 210 11.43 2.40 -17.13
C LYS A 210 10.32 1.35 -16.98
N GLN A 211 9.83 1.16 -15.75
CA GLN A 211 8.92 0.09 -15.37
C GLN A 211 7.51 0.62 -15.13
N ARG A 212 6.51 -0.27 -15.19
CA ARG A 212 5.09 0.10 -14.96
C ARG A 212 4.85 0.63 -13.55
N LEU A 213 5.41 -0.02 -12.53
CA LEU A 213 5.23 0.36 -11.12
C LEU A 213 6.19 1.49 -10.74
N PRO A 214 5.76 2.42 -9.86
CA PRO A 214 6.66 3.41 -9.29
C PRO A 214 7.73 2.73 -8.43
N GLU A 215 8.93 3.30 -8.40
CA GLU A 215 10.11 2.73 -7.73
C GLU A 215 9.86 2.27 -6.28
N PRO A 216 9.13 3.01 -5.41
CA PRO A 216 8.84 2.55 -4.05
C PRO A 216 8.16 1.18 -4.01
N THR A 217 7.01 1.01 -4.67
CA THR A 217 6.27 -0.27 -4.64
C THR A 217 6.95 -1.33 -5.50
N ARG A 218 7.64 -0.94 -6.58
CA ARG A 218 8.43 -1.86 -7.41
C ARG A 218 9.58 -2.49 -6.62
N LEU A 219 10.37 -1.69 -5.90
CA LEU A 219 11.50 -2.16 -5.11
C LEU A 219 11.05 -2.96 -3.89
N ALA A 220 9.95 -2.54 -3.24
CA ALA A 220 9.31 -3.35 -2.21
C ALA A 220 8.95 -4.73 -2.76
N HIS A 221 8.24 -4.79 -3.90
CA HIS A 221 7.82 -6.03 -4.55
C HIS A 221 8.97 -6.98 -4.92
N LEU A 222 10.04 -6.45 -5.51
CA LEU A 222 11.21 -7.27 -5.83
C LEU A 222 11.87 -7.86 -4.59
N LEU A 223 11.90 -7.09 -3.50
CA LEU A 223 12.49 -7.54 -2.24
C LEU A 223 11.59 -8.55 -1.52
N THR A 224 10.27 -8.39 -1.53
CA THR A 224 9.33 -9.41 -1.02
C THR A 224 9.50 -10.73 -1.77
N GLU A 225 9.55 -10.71 -3.10
CA GLU A 225 9.75 -11.91 -3.91
C GLU A 225 11.12 -12.56 -3.67
N LYS A 226 12.17 -11.76 -3.44
CA LYS A 226 13.49 -12.29 -3.05
C LYS A 226 13.44 -13.00 -1.70
N VAL A 227 12.90 -12.35 -0.66
CA VAL A 227 12.81 -12.91 0.70
C VAL A 227 11.92 -14.16 0.71
N LYS A 228 10.83 -14.15 -0.06
CA LYS A 228 9.94 -15.30 -0.24
C LYS A 228 10.66 -16.52 -0.81
N LYS A 229 11.52 -16.33 -1.81
CA LYS A 229 12.33 -17.41 -2.39
C LYS A 229 13.34 -17.97 -1.39
N GLU A 230 14.08 -17.09 -0.71
CA GLU A 230 15.06 -17.49 0.31
C GLU A 230 14.41 -18.31 1.44
N LYS A 231 13.22 -17.92 1.90
CA LYS A 231 12.47 -18.64 2.93
C LYS A 231 11.99 -20.03 2.49
N LYS A 232 11.52 -20.15 1.24
CA LYS A 232 11.13 -21.45 0.69
C LYS A 232 12.32 -22.41 0.57
N THR A 233 13.51 -21.90 0.27
CA THR A 233 14.71 -22.74 0.17
C THR A 233 15.13 -23.29 1.54
N LEU A 234 15.02 -22.49 2.61
CA LEU A 234 15.34 -22.93 3.97
C LEU A 234 14.36 -24.01 4.46
N ASP A 235 13.06 -23.83 4.25
CA ASP A 235 12.05 -24.83 4.64
C ASP A 235 12.21 -26.18 3.90
N LEU A 236 12.78 -26.17 2.68
CA LEU A 236 13.09 -27.41 1.94
C LEU A 236 14.33 -28.13 2.50
N GLN A 237 15.34 -27.39 2.95
CA GLN A 237 16.56 -27.97 3.53
C GLN A 237 16.30 -28.57 4.91
N ASP A 238 15.44 -27.96 5.73
CA ASP A 238 15.05 -28.49 7.05
C ASP A 238 14.08 -29.69 6.97
N SER A 239 13.61 -30.06 5.77
CA SER A 239 12.70 -31.19 5.53
C SER A 239 13.37 -32.44 4.96
N GLU A 240 14.67 -32.36 4.66
CA GLU A 240 15.49 -33.46 4.11
C GLU A 240 16.46 -34.10 5.15
N GLU A 241 16.35 -33.72 6.43
CA GLU A 241 17.02 -34.38 7.58
C GLU A 241 16.06 -35.22 8.43
#